data_AF-A0A317D533-F1
#
_entry.id   AF-A0A317D533-F1
#
_cell.length_a   1.000
_cell.length_b   1.000
_cell.length_c   1.000
_cell.angle_alpha   90.00
_cell.angle_beta   90.00
_cell.angle_gamma   90.00
#
_symmetry.space_group_name_H-M   'P 1'
#
loop_
_entity.id
_entity.type
_entity.pdbx_description
1 polymer ?
#
loop_
_entity_poly.entity_id
_entity_poly.type
_entity_poly.pdbx_seq_one_letter_code
_entity_poly.pdbx_strand_id
1 'polypeptide(L)'
;MYRGGQPYPAGYPGRLTPHEVRTRAFAACRRGVDPDEVREFQARVADELAMLNETVRLLSQENDRIKRALRDWQTMHARECPPTQERQRNSGHW
;
A
#
# COMPACT_ATOMS: atom_id res chain seq x y z
N MET A 1 18.82 12.84 -2.15
CA MET A 1 17.51 13.32 -1.66
C MET A 1 16.45 12.25 -1.93
N TYR A 2 16.32 11.25 -1.06
CA TYR A 2 15.26 10.24 -1.17
C TYR A 2 14.03 10.74 -0.40
N ARG A 3 13.15 11.44 -1.11
CA ARG A 3 11.86 11.89 -0.58
C ARG A 3 10.97 10.66 -0.42
N GLY A 4 10.30 10.60 0.73
CA GLY A 4 9.65 9.41 1.26
C GLY A 4 8.86 8.60 0.23
N GLY A 5 8.99 7.28 0.35
CA GLY A 5 8.14 6.32 -0.34
C GLY A 5 6.69 6.70 -0.13
N GLN A 6 6.08 7.15 -1.21
CA GLN A 6 4.66 7.41 -1.29
C GLN A 6 3.97 6.06 -1.01
N PRO A 7 3.22 5.89 0.10
CA PRO A 7 2.31 4.76 0.19
C PRO A 7 1.37 4.90 -1.00
N TYR A 8 1.31 3.88 -1.85
CA TYR A 8 0.51 3.86 -3.07
C TYR A 8 -0.88 4.45 -2.80
N PRO A 9 -1.19 5.67 -3.28
CA PRO A 9 -2.46 6.28 -2.98
C PRO A 9 -3.50 5.65 -3.90
N ALA A 10 -4.65 5.35 -3.30
CA ALA A 10 -5.97 5.34 -3.93
C ALA A 10 -6.02 4.93 -5.41
N GLY A 11 -6.44 3.68 -5.65
CA GLY A 11 -6.98 3.24 -6.93
C GLY A 11 -6.01 3.36 -8.09
N TYR A 12 -5.31 2.27 -8.42
CA TYR A 12 -4.77 2.13 -9.76
C TYR A 12 -5.90 2.47 -10.76
N PRO A 13 -5.79 3.53 -11.57
CA PRO A 13 -6.78 3.79 -12.61
C PRO A 13 -6.75 2.58 -13.55
N GLY A 14 -7.80 1.75 -13.47
CA GLY A 14 -7.92 0.51 -14.24
C GLY A 14 -7.96 -0.80 -13.44
N ARG A 15 -7.86 -0.78 -12.10
CA ARG A 15 -8.18 -2.00 -11.31
C ARG A 15 -9.69 -2.12 -11.13
N LEU A 16 -10.24 -3.23 -11.60
CA LEU A 16 -11.63 -3.63 -11.33
C LEU A 16 -11.88 -3.65 -9.82
N THR A 17 -13.04 -3.13 -9.42
CA THR A 17 -13.56 -3.25 -8.06
C THR A 17 -14.40 -4.53 -7.93
N PRO A 18 -14.51 -5.11 -6.72
CA PRO A 18 -15.43 -6.22 -6.47
C PRO A 18 -16.88 -5.93 -6.89
N HIS A 19 -17.31 -4.68 -6.76
CA HIS A 19 -18.66 -4.28 -7.15
C HIS A 19 -18.84 -4.26 -8.68
N GLU A 20 -17.85 -3.73 -9.41
CA GLU A 20 -17.87 -3.76 -10.88
C GLU A 20 -17.85 -5.19 -11.42
N VAL A 21 -17.13 -6.12 -10.78
CA VAL A 21 -17.15 -7.54 -11.16
C VAL A 21 -18.55 -8.14 -11.01
N ARG A 22 -19.25 -7.87 -9.89
CA ARG A 22 -20.60 -8.40 -9.63
C ARG A 22 -21.67 -7.82 -10.55
N THR A 23 -21.50 -6.57 -10.96
CA THR A 23 -22.52 -5.84 -11.74
C THR A 23 -22.22 -5.82 -13.24
N ARG A 24 -21.10 -6.41 -13.67
CA ARG A 24 -20.72 -6.47 -15.08
C ARG A 24 -21.72 -7.34 -15.86
N ALA A 25 -22.51 -6.69 -16.71
CA ALA A 25 -23.36 -7.38 -17.68
C ALA A 25 -22.57 -7.77 -18.94
N PHE A 26 -22.88 -8.94 -19.49
CA PHE A 26 -22.40 -9.39 -20.79
C PHE A 26 -23.56 -9.44 -21.79
N ALA A 27 -23.29 -9.17 -23.06
CA ALA A 27 -24.30 -9.28 -24.10
C ALA A 27 -24.65 -10.75 -24.36
N ALA A 28 -25.94 -11.05 -24.52
CA ALA A 28 -26.40 -12.38 -24.88
C ALA A 28 -26.05 -12.71 -26.34
N CYS A 29 -25.56 -13.91 -26.61
CA CYS A 29 -25.29 -14.41 -27.95
C CYS A 29 -25.86 -15.81 -28.15
N ARG A 30 -26.19 -16.17 -29.40
CA ARG A 30 -26.94 -17.39 -29.76
C ARG A 30 -26.24 -18.70 -29.34
N ARG A 31 -24.93 -18.66 -29.06
CA ARG A 31 -24.11 -19.74 -28.50
C ARG A 31 -23.17 -19.14 -27.46
N GLY A 32 -23.72 -18.79 -26.30
CA GLY A 32 -22.99 -18.23 -25.16
C GLY A 32 -22.89 -19.21 -24.00
N VAL A 33 -22.09 -18.85 -23.00
CA VAL A 33 -22.04 -19.52 -21.69
C VAL A 33 -23.36 -19.30 -20.96
N ASP A 34 -23.74 -20.23 -20.10
CA ASP A 34 -24.91 -20.08 -19.23
C ASP A 34 -24.77 -18.80 -18.37
N PRO A 35 -25.74 -17.86 -18.44
CA PRO A 35 -25.73 -16.64 -17.63
C PRO A 35 -25.63 -16.88 -16.13
N ASP A 36 -26.15 -18.01 -15.62
CA ASP A 36 -26.12 -18.31 -14.19
C ASP A 36 -24.73 -18.80 -13.76
N GLU A 37 -24.07 -19.65 -14.54
CA GLU A 37 -22.67 -20.02 -14.30
C GLU A 37 -21.74 -18.79 -14.34
N VAL A 38 -21.98 -17.86 -15.26
CA VAL A 38 -21.22 -16.60 -15.32
C VAL A 38 -21.44 -15.77 -14.05
N ARG A 39 -22.68 -15.68 -13.55
CA ARG A 39 -22.99 -14.95 -12.31
C ARG A 39 -22.33 -15.59 -11.09
N GLU A 40 -22.35 -16.91 -10.98
CA GLU A 40 -21.67 -17.63 -9.89
C GLU A 40 -20.15 -17.40 -9.93
N PHE A 41 -19.55 -17.46 -11.12
CA PHE A 41 -18.13 -17.19 -11.28
C PHE A 41 -17.78 -15.73 -10.93
N GLN A 42 -18.57 -14.77 -11.39
CA GLN A 42 -18.41 -13.35 -11.03
C GLN A 42 -18.49 -13.14 -9.52
N ALA A 43 -19.42 -13.79 -8.82
CA ALA A 43 -19.57 -13.70 -7.38
C ALA A 43 -18.29 -14.17 -6.67
N ARG A 44 -17.77 -15.35 -7.03
CA ARG A 44 -16.52 -15.88 -6.47
C ARG A 44 -15.33 -14.96 -6.70
N VAL A 45 -15.14 -14.51 -7.95
CA VAL A 45 -14.04 -13.58 -8.29
C VAL A 45 -14.15 -12.28 -7.50
N ALA A 46 -15.36 -11.76 -7.32
CA ALA A 46 -15.57 -10.55 -6.56
C ALA A 46 -15.29 -10.73 -5.06
N ASP A 47 -15.60 -11.89 -4.49
CA ASP A 47 -15.29 -12.22 -3.09
C ASP A 47 -13.77 -12.33 -2.87
N GLU A 48 -13.07 -13.04 -3.76
CA GLU A 48 -11.60 -13.15 -3.74
C GLU A 48 -10.92 -11.79 -3.89
N LEU A 49 -11.42 -10.95 -4.80
CA LEU A 49 -10.90 -9.60 -5.00
C LEU A 49 -11.14 -8.70 -3.79
N ALA A 50 -12.28 -8.85 -3.11
CA ALA A 50 -12.57 -8.14 -1.88
C ALA A 50 -11.60 -8.55 -0.76
N MET A 51 -11.36 -9.85 -0.61
CA MET A 51 -10.40 -10.39 0.37
C MET A 51 -8.98 -9.89 0.12
N LEU A 52 -8.54 -9.89 -1.15
CA LEU A 52 -7.22 -9.39 -1.52
C LEU A 52 -7.08 -7.90 -1.25
N ASN A 53 -8.07 -7.09 -1.61
CA ASN A 53 -8.06 -5.65 -1.35
C ASN A 53 -7.98 -5.35 0.15
N GLU A 54 -8.71 -6.09 0.97
CA GLU A 54 -8.65 -5.96 2.43
C GLU A 54 -7.28 -6.36 2.98
N THR A 55 -6.71 -7.46 2.51
CA THR A 55 -5.37 -7.90 2.90
C THR A 55 -4.30 -6.85 2.55
N VAL A 56 -4.36 -6.28 1.35
CA VAL A 56 -3.46 -5.19 0.93
C VAL A 56 -3.63 -3.98 1.84
N ARG A 57 -4.88 -3.58 2.14
CA ARG A 57 -5.19 -2.47 3.04
C ARG A 57 -4.57 -2.67 4.42
N LEU A 58 -4.69 -3.87 4.99
CA LEU A 58 -4.11 -4.21 6.30
C LEU A 58 -2.58 -4.19 6.27
N LEU A 59 -1.97 -4.79 5.25
CA LEU A 59 -0.51 -4.78 5.09
C LEU A 59 0.05 -3.38 4.89
N SER A 60 -0.65 -2.50 4.17
CA SER A 60 -0.25 -1.10 4.03
C SER A 60 -0.29 -0.36 5.36
N GLN A 61 -1.34 -0.56 6.17
CA GLN A 61 -1.43 0.04 7.51
C GLN A 61 -0.29 -0.40 8.43
N GLU A 62 0.04 -1.69 8.42
CA GLU A 62 1.12 -2.22 9.25
C GLU A 62 2.49 -1.71 8.78
N ASN A 63 2.72 -1.68 7.47
CA ASN A 63 3.93 -1.07 6.91
C ASN A 63 4.07 0.41 7.32
N ASP A 64 2.98 1.16 7.30
CA ASP A 64 2.98 2.56 7.70
C ASP A 64 3.25 2.72 9.20
N ARG A 65 2.76 1.80 10.03
CA ARG A 65 3.08 1.76 11.47
C ARG A 65 4.57 1.52 11.70
N ILE A 66 5.14 0.52 11.05
CA ILE A 66 6.57 0.18 11.16
C ILE A 66 7.43 1.37 10.69
N LYS A 67 7.10 1.97 9.55
CA LYS A 67 7.82 3.15 9.02
C LYS A 67 7.75 4.35 9.98
N ARG A 68 6.62 4.58 10.66
CA ARG A 68 6.50 5.62 11.68
C ARG A 68 7.40 5.34 12.87
N ALA A 69 7.32 4.14 13.46
CA ALA A 69 8.16 3.76 14.59
C ALA A 69 9.66 3.90 14.28
N LEU A 70 10.09 3.49 13.08
CA LEU A 70 11.47 3.65 12.63
C LEU A 70 11.87 5.13 12.53
N ARG A 71 11.01 5.98 11.96
CA ARG A 71 11.28 7.42 11.83
C ARG A 71 11.36 8.10 13.21
N ASP A 72 10.49 7.71 14.14
CA ASP A 72 10.49 8.26 15.50
C ASP A 72 11.77 7.88 16.24
N TRP A 73 12.18 6.61 16.15
CA TRP A 73 13.44 6.11 16.69
C TRP A 73 14.67 6.84 16.09
N GLN A 74 14.72 7.00 14.76
CA GLN A 74 15.80 7.76 14.10
C GLN A 74 15.84 9.22 14.55
N THR A 75 14.67 9.83 14.76
CA THR A 75 14.57 11.22 15.23
C THR A 75 15.04 11.38 16.67
N MET A 76 14.72 10.41 17.54
CA MET A 76 15.21 10.38 18.92
C MET A 76 16.74 10.24 18.97
N HIS A 77 17.30 9.26 18.26
CA HIS A 77 18.75 9.07 18.25
C HIS A 77 19.53 10.20 17.57
N ALA A 78 18.98 10.84 16.55
CA ALA A 78 19.60 12.03 15.95
C ALA A 78 19.66 13.21 16.94
N ARG A 79 18.79 13.26 17.95
CA ARG A 79 18.85 14.25 19.04
C ARG A 79 19.84 13.83 20.14
N GLU A 80 20.01 12.53 20.35
CA GLU A 80 20.94 11.97 21.35
C GLU A 80 22.40 11.92 20.87
N CYS A 81 22.64 11.99 19.56
CA CYS A 81 23.96 12.19 18.95
C CYS A 81 24.14 13.68 18.57
N PRO A 82 24.67 14.55 19.45
CA PRO A 82 25.15 15.85 19.02
C PRO A 82 26.23 15.64 17.94
N PRO A 83 26.34 16.52 16.92
CA PRO A 83 27.47 16.45 16.01
C PRO A 83 28.75 16.56 16.85
N THR A 84 29.57 15.53 16.84
CA THR A 84 30.91 15.50 17.46
C THR A 84 31.89 16.38 16.68
N GLN A 85 31.43 17.51 16.16
CA GLN A 85 32.11 18.33 15.18
C GLN A 85 32.24 19.78 15.68
N GLU A 86 32.69 19.96 16.91
CA GLU A 86 33.17 21.28 17.35
C GLU A 86 34.25 21.22 18.46
N ARG A 87 34.40 20.08 19.16
CA ARG A 87 35.42 19.93 20.21
C ARG A 87 36.84 19.62 19.75
N GLN A 88 37.06 19.23 18.48
CA GLN A 88 38.43 18.96 17.96
C GLN A 88 39.04 20.14 17.20
N ARG A 89 38.28 21.19 16.85
CA ARG A 89 38.82 22.33 16.08
C ARG A 89 39.49 23.40 16.95
N ASN A 90 39.32 23.33 18.27
CA ASN A 90 39.88 24.30 19.24
C ASN A 90 40.94 23.72 20.19
N SER A 91 41.37 22.47 19.99
CA SER A 91 42.45 21.87 20.77
C SER A 91 43.74 21.85 19.95
N GLY A 92 44.49 22.96 19.99
CA GLY A 92 45.89 22.97 19.58
C GLY A 92 46.32 24.13 18.68
N HIS A 93 46.12 25.37 19.13
CA HIS A 93 47.00 26.47 18.76
C HIS A 93 47.90 26.73 19.97
N TRP A 94 49.17 26.31 19.88
CA TRP A 94 50.39 26.90 20.45
C TRP A 94 51.58 26.28 19.72
#